data_AF-A0A0G1MK88-F1
#
_entry.id   AF-A0A0G1MK88-F1
#
_cell.length_a   1.000
_cell.length_b   1.000
_cell.length_c   1.000
_cell.angle_alpha   90.00
_cell.angle_beta   90.00
_cell.angle_gamma   90.00
#
_symmetry.space_group_name_H-M   'P 1'
#
loop_
_entity.id
_entity.type
_entity.pdbx_description
1 polymer ?
#
loop_
_entity_poly.entity_id
_entity_poly.type
_entity_poly.pdbx_seq_one_letter_code
_entity_poly.pdbx_strand_id
1 'polypeptide(L)' 'GDQDRSISVESVRAFQANLNKDKTVNEIYIYSGVGHAFANPTGANYAPEETKDAWGKTITFLEKYLK' A
#
# COMPACT_ATOMS: atom_id res chain seq x y z
N GLY A 1 2.62 -5.58 1.31
CA GLY A 1 4.05 -5.58 0.94
C GLY A 1 4.29 -6.66 -0.09
N ASP A 2 5.52 -6.78 -0.58
CA ASP A 2 5.88 -7.71 -1.65
C ASP A 2 5.90 -9.19 -1.21
N GLN A 3 5.87 -9.48 0.10
CA GLN A 3 5.79 -10.84 0.65
C GLN A 3 4.34 -11.27 0.96
N ASP A 4 3.34 -10.51 0.52
CA ASP A 4 1.94 -10.93 0.65
C ASP A 4 1.67 -12.14 -0.26
N ARG A 5 1.32 -13.28 0.35
CA ARG A 5 1.06 -14.54 -0.37
C ARG A 5 -0.32 -14.59 -1.03
N SER A 6 -1.24 -13.72 -0.60
CA SER A 6 -2.59 -13.62 -1.15
C SER A 6 -2.68 -12.64 -2.32
N ILE A 7 -1.73 -11.70 -2.42
CA ILE A 7 -1.73 -10.64 -3.43
C ILE A 7 -0.33 -10.55 -4.07
N SER A 8 -0.18 -11.04 -5.31
CA SER A 8 1.11 -10.98 -6.01
C SER A 8 1.45 -9.56 -6.49
N VAL A 9 2.74 -9.21 -6.54
CA VAL A 9 3.21 -7.93 -7.09
C VAL A 9 2.75 -7.72 -8.54
N GLU A 10 2.67 -8.80 -9.32
CA GLU A 10 2.17 -8.74 -10.70
C GLU A 10 0.71 -8.29 -10.75
N SER A 11 -0.15 -8.84 -9.88
CA SER A 11 -1.55 -8.43 -9.80
C SER A 11 -1.72 -6.96 -9.41
N VAL A 12 -0.87 -6.45 -8.50
CA VAL A 12 -0.84 -5.04 -8.11
C VAL A 12 -0.44 -4.13 -9.28
N ARG A 13 0.58 -4.53 -10.05
CA ARG A 13 1.02 -3.79 -11.24
C ARG A 13 -0.05 -3.77 -12.34
N ALA A 14 -0.73 -4.90 -12.55
CA ALA A 14 -1.85 -4.97 -13.48
C ALA A 14 -3.01 -4.06 -13.05
N PHE A 15 -3.33 -4.04 -11.76
CA PHE A 15 -4.33 -3.15 -11.19
C PHE A 15 -3.97 -1.67 -11.41
N GLN A 16 -2.71 -1.29 -11.12
CA GLN A 16 -2.23 0.08 -11.37
C GLN A 16 -2.31 0.47 -12.85
N ALA A 17 -1.94 -0.43 -13.75
CA ALA A 17 -2.03 -0.18 -15.19
C ALA A 17 -3.47 0.10 -15.64
N ASN A 18 -4.45 -0.64 -15.09
CA ASN A 18 -5.87 -0.40 -15.38
C ASN A 18 -6.36 0.94 -14.84
N LEU A 19 -6.02 1.29 -13.58
CA LEU A 19 -6.35 2.61 -13.01
C LEU A 19 -5.78 3.76 -13.85
N ASN A 20 -4.53 3.62 -14.31
CA ASN A 20 -3.88 4.62 -15.15
C ASN A 20 -4.53 4.73 -16.53
N LYS A 21 -4.90 3.60 -17.15
CA LYS A 21 -5.64 3.57 -18.43
C LYS A 21 -6.96 4.32 -18.33
N ASP A 22 -7.67 4.16 -17.20
CA ASP A 22 -8.94 4.81 -16.93
C ASP A 22 -8.79 6.25 -16.41
N LYS A 23 -7.54 6.75 -16.34
CA LYS A 23 -7.18 8.08 -15.82
C LYS A 23 -7.68 8.32 -14.39
N THR A 24 -7.82 7.24 -13.61
CA THR A 24 -8.18 7.31 -12.20
C THR A 24 -6.98 7.85 -11.42
N VAL A 25 -7.20 8.92 -10.65
CA VAL A 25 -6.16 9.48 -9.77
C VAL A 25 -5.85 8.45 -8.69
N ASN A 26 -4.61 7.92 -8.68
CA ASN A 26 -4.20 6.85 -7.79
C ASN A 26 -2.73 6.97 -7.38
N GLU A 27 -2.41 6.40 -6.22
CA GLU A 27 -1.04 6.22 -5.72
C GLU A 27 -0.92 4.79 -5.17
N ILE A 28 0.06 4.01 -5.64
CA ILE A 28 0.30 2.62 -5.20
C ILE A 28 1.75 2.49 -4.75
N TYR A 29 1.94 2.00 -3.53
CA TYR A 29 3.24 1.78 -2.90
C TYR A 29 3.41 0.30 -2.54
N ILE A 30 4.55 -0.30 -2.94
CA ILE A 30 4.90 -1.68 -2.62
C ILE A 30 6.08 -1.66 -1.65
N TYR A 31 5.84 -2.03 -0.40
CA TYR A 31 6.86 -2.16 0.63
C TYR A 31 7.60 -3.49 0.49
N SER A 32 8.93 -3.44 0.45
CA SER A 32 9.75 -4.65 0.31
C SER A 32 9.97 -5.37 1.63
N GLY A 33 9.99 -6.70 1.60
CA GLY A 33 10.27 -7.56 2.75
C GLY A 33 9.09 -7.76 3.71
N VAL A 34 7.95 -7.11 3.48
CA VAL A 34 6.80 -7.17 4.41
C VAL A 34 5.60 -7.89 3.80
N GLY A 35 4.93 -8.70 4.62
CA GLY A 35 3.80 -9.55 4.21
C GLY A 35 2.43 -8.91 4.37
N HIS A 36 1.40 -9.76 4.35
CA HIS A 36 0.03 -9.37 4.65
C HIS A 36 -0.09 -8.84 6.08
N ALA A 37 -0.97 -7.86 6.30
CA ALA A 37 -1.25 -7.25 7.60
C ALA A 37 -0.01 -6.65 8.31
N PHE A 38 0.98 -6.14 7.58
CA PHE A 38 2.17 -5.51 8.18
C PHE A 38 1.86 -4.30 9.06
N ALA A 39 0.70 -3.66 8.88
CA ALA A 39 0.23 -2.51 9.66
C ALA A 39 -0.51 -2.88 10.96
N ASN A 40 -0.68 -4.17 11.26
CA ASN A 40 -1.36 -4.61 12.48
C ASN A 40 -0.35 -4.72 13.65
N PRO A 41 -0.40 -3.82 14.66
CA PRO A 41 0.58 -3.79 15.76
C PRO A 41 0.53 -5.02 16.68
N THR A 42 -0.55 -5.82 16.63
CA THR A 42 -0.64 -7.07 17.41
C THR A 42 -0.33 -8.31 16.59
N GLY A 43 0.03 -8.16 15.31
CA GLY A 43 0.28 -9.27 14.38
C GLY A 43 1.75 -9.67 14.29
N ALA A 44 2.02 -10.92 13.92
CA ALA A 44 3.38 -11.44 13.74
C ALA A 44 4.15 -10.78 12.58
N ASN A 45 3.43 -10.21 11.61
CA ASN A 45 4.01 -9.52 10.45
C ASN A 45 4.20 -8.02 10.68
N TYR A 46 3.98 -7.52 11.91
CA TYR A 46 4.04 -6.09 12.18
C TYR A 46 5.39 -5.49 11.78
N ALA A 47 5.33 -4.47 10.92
CA ALA A 47 6.49 -3.79 10.37
C ALA A 47 6.37 -2.29 10.70
N PRO A 48 6.97 -1.83 11.82
CA PRO A 48 6.67 -0.51 12.39
C PRO A 48 7.08 0.66 11.49
N GLU A 49 8.20 0.56 10.78
CA GLU A 49 8.70 1.62 9.91
C GLU A 49 7.84 1.79 8.66
N GLU A 50 7.48 0.68 8.01
CA GLU A 50 6.58 0.64 6.86
C GLU A 50 5.17 1.07 7.26
N THR A 51 4.72 0.72 8.47
CA THR A 51 3.43 1.16 9.01
C THR A 51 3.42 2.68 9.18
N LYS A 52 4.46 3.24 9.79
CA LYS A 52 4.59 4.68 10.00
C LYS A 52 4.60 5.44 8.68
N ASP A 53 5.37 4.95 7.70
CA ASP A 53 5.41 5.55 6.35
C ASP A 53 4.04 5.45 5.66
N ALA A 54 3.42 4.26 5.65
CA ALA A 54 2.10 4.04 5.06
C ALA A 54 1.04 4.96 5.67
N TRP A 55 1.04 5.12 7.00
CA TRP A 55 0.12 6.01 7.71
C TRP A 55 0.35 7.48 7.34
N GLY A 56 1.61 7.91 7.25
CA GLY A 56 1.95 9.27 6.80
C GLY A 56 1.44 9.57 5.40
N LYS A 57 1.57 8.62 4.46
CA LYS A 57 1.03 8.74 3.09
C LYS A 57 -0.49 8.80 3.10
N THR A 58 -1.16 7.99 3.93
CA THR A 58 -2.62 8.04 4.08
C THR A 58 -3.08 9.43 4.51
N ILE A 59 -2.49 10.00 5.57
CA ILE A 59 -2.85 11.34 6.04
C ILE A 59 -2.60 12.37 4.93
N THR A 60 -1.42 12.35 4.30
CA THR A 60 -1.08 13.27 3.21
C THR A 60 -2.09 13.22 2.06
N PHE A 61 -2.52 12.01 1.67
CA PHE A 61 -3.54 11.82 0.64
C PHE A 61 -4.89 12.43 1.07
N LEU A 62 -5.35 12.13 2.29
CA LEU A 62 -6.63 12.66 2.79
C LEU A 62 -6.60 14.20 2.89
N GLU A 63 -5.50 14.78 3.34
CA GLU A 63 -5.32 16.23 3.40
C GLU A 63 -5.38 16.90 2.03
N LYS A 64 -4.93 16.22 0.98
CA LYS A 64 -4.93 16.74 -0.39
C LYS A 64 -6.32 16.75 -1.02
N TYR A 65 -7.20 15.80 -0.66
CA TYR A 65 -8.46 15.57 -1.37
C TYR A 65 -9.72 15.81 -0.53
N LEU A 66 -9.64 15.90 0.79
CA LEU A 66 -10.81 16.02 1.69
C LEU A 66 -10.81 17.30 2.56
N LYS A 67 -9.85 18.21 2.37
CA LYS A 67 -9.87 19.53 3.02
C LYS A 67 -10.85 20.47 2.33
#